data_AF-A0A7X7C6Z6-F1
#
_entry.id   AF-A0A7X7C6Z6-F1
#
_cell.length_a   1.000
_cell.length_b   1.000
_cell.length_c   1.000
_cell.angle_alpha   90.00
_cell.angle_beta   90.00
_cell.angle_gamma   90.00
#
_symmetry.space_group_name_H-M   'P 1'
#
loop_
_entity.id
_entity.type
_entity.pdbx_description
1 polymer ?
#
loop_
_entity_poly.entity_id
_entity_poly.type
_entity_poly.pdbx_seq_one_letter_code
_entity_poly.pdbx_strand_id
1 'polypeptide(L)'
;DSVGGVDDTSFLYIQNELPNILSTDGNYKDPHKGFLAYTFYLKNNGQAVVDLDFTYTIKQVGRGTEEAIRFLLIENDTIQRIYYKPDDHSNAYLHLYDEIEPIPFSNTTIFNQTISGFAPREEKKYTIIIYLEGADPDCNDAMLGGSLRTEMVFKISEE
;
A
#
# COMPACT_ATOMS: atom_id res chain seq x y z
N ASP A 1 11.76 3.18 11.96
CA ASP A 1 11.86 1.72 12.16
C ASP A 1 12.21 1.04 10.85
N SER A 2 13.25 0.21 10.83
CA SER A 2 13.58 -0.63 9.69
C SER A 2 12.71 -1.88 9.78
N VAL A 3 11.85 -2.08 8.80
CA VAL A 3 11.09 -3.33 8.67
C VAL A 3 12.06 -4.41 8.18
N GLY A 4 11.95 -5.63 8.71
CA GLY A 4 12.78 -6.78 8.32
C GLY A 4 12.60 -7.13 6.83
N GLY A 5 13.50 -7.96 6.30
CA GLY A 5 13.49 -8.38 4.89
C GLY A 5 12.16 -9.00 4.47
N VAL A 6 11.74 -8.71 3.24
CA VAL A 6 10.51 -9.19 2.61
C VAL A 6 10.88 -10.13 1.45
N ASP A 7 10.31 -11.32 1.43
CA ASP A 7 10.40 -12.31 0.34
C ASP A 7 9.27 -12.06 -0.67
N ASP A 8 9.30 -12.71 -1.84
CA ASP A 8 8.22 -12.62 -2.81
C ASP A 8 6.96 -13.36 -2.35
N THR A 9 5.80 -12.90 -2.81
CA THR A 9 4.50 -13.48 -2.47
C THR A 9 3.49 -13.26 -3.59
N SER A 10 2.26 -13.76 -3.40
CA SER A 10 1.11 -13.50 -4.26
C SER A 10 -0.01 -12.79 -3.52
N PHE A 11 -0.87 -12.11 -4.28
CA PHE A 11 -2.09 -11.53 -3.76
C PHE A 11 -3.02 -12.53 -3.06
N LEU A 12 -3.14 -13.75 -3.59
CA LEU A 12 -3.98 -14.80 -3.01
C LEU A 12 -3.55 -15.16 -1.58
N TYR A 13 -2.24 -15.23 -1.32
CA TYR A 13 -1.73 -15.44 0.03
C TYR A 13 -2.16 -14.29 0.97
N ILE A 14 -2.01 -13.05 0.52
CA ILE A 14 -2.41 -11.86 1.27
C ILE A 14 -3.92 -11.88 1.57
N GLN A 15 -4.75 -12.26 0.59
CA GLN A 15 -6.21 -12.39 0.77
C GLN A 15 -6.56 -13.37 1.90
N ASN A 16 -5.87 -14.51 1.98
CA ASN A 16 -6.08 -15.49 3.05
C ASN A 16 -5.67 -14.93 4.43
N GLU A 17 -4.69 -14.04 4.47
CA GLU A 17 -4.20 -13.40 5.70
C GLU A 17 -4.98 -12.14 6.11
N LEU A 18 -5.87 -11.61 5.25
CA LEU A 18 -6.64 -10.39 5.54
C LEU A 18 -7.32 -10.40 6.91
N PRO A 19 -7.98 -11.47 7.39
CA PRO A 19 -8.59 -11.45 8.72
C PRO A 19 -7.59 -11.17 9.85
N ASN A 20 -6.36 -11.69 9.75
CA ASN A 20 -5.29 -11.47 10.73
C ASN A 20 -4.70 -10.06 10.59
N ILE A 21 -4.49 -9.60 9.35
CA ILE A 21 -4.00 -8.25 9.05
C ILE A 21 -4.97 -7.21 9.59
N LEU A 22 -6.26 -7.34 9.27
CA LEU A 22 -7.30 -6.38 9.63
C LEU A 22 -7.65 -6.40 11.12
N SER A 23 -7.27 -7.45 11.86
CA SER A 23 -7.42 -7.48 13.32
C SER A 23 -6.19 -6.98 14.09
N THR A 24 -5.14 -6.54 13.38
CA THR A 24 -3.89 -6.06 13.98
C THR A 24 -3.76 -4.54 13.88
N ASP A 25 -3.51 -3.89 15.02
CA ASP A 25 -3.14 -2.48 15.06
C ASP A 25 -1.63 -2.30 14.86
N GLY A 26 -1.22 -1.30 14.08
CA GLY A 26 0.18 -1.06 13.78
C GLY A 26 0.76 -2.12 12.85
N ASN A 27 1.93 -2.67 13.18
CA ASN A 27 2.65 -3.60 12.32
C ASN A 27 2.11 -5.03 12.45
N TYR A 28 1.52 -5.57 11.38
CA TYR A 28 1.33 -7.02 11.25
C TYR A 28 2.65 -7.69 10.87
N LYS A 29 2.96 -8.80 11.55
CA LYS A 29 4.17 -9.59 11.30
C LYS A 29 3.79 -10.86 10.57
N ASP A 30 3.93 -10.84 9.26
CA ASP A 30 3.75 -12.04 8.44
C ASP A 30 4.78 -13.11 8.87
N PRO A 31 4.34 -14.33 9.29
CA PRO A 31 5.24 -15.42 9.64
C PRO A 31 6.19 -15.83 8.53
N HIS A 32 5.76 -15.65 7.27
CA HIS A 32 6.53 -16.01 6.08
C HIS A 32 7.35 -14.85 5.52
N LYS A 33 7.21 -13.65 6.08
CA LYS A 33 7.90 -12.43 5.63
C LYS A 33 7.67 -12.11 4.14
N GLY A 34 6.57 -12.53 3.52
CA GLY A 34 6.23 -12.21 2.14
C GLY A 34 5.66 -10.80 1.94
N PHE A 35 5.25 -10.11 3.01
CA PHE A 35 4.75 -8.74 2.91
C PHE A 35 4.93 -7.92 4.19
N LEU A 36 4.82 -6.59 4.03
CA LEU A 36 4.67 -5.63 5.12
C LEU A 36 3.22 -5.17 5.15
N ALA A 37 2.57 -5.21 6.31
CA ALA A 37 1.27 -4.60 6.52
C ALA A 37 1.29 -3.70 7.77
N TYR A 38 0.82 -2.46 7.59
CA TYR A 38 0.75 -1.46 8.65
C TYR A 38 -0.62 -0.81 8.72
N THR A 39 -1.23 -0.88 9.90
CA THR A 39 -2.56 -0.34 10.20
C THR A 39 -2.45 0.87 11.12
N PHE A 40 -3.15 1.95 10.77
CA PHE A 40 -3.22 3.16 11.58
C PHE A 40 -4.59 3.82 11.46
N TYR A 41 -4.84 4.76 12.37
CA TYR A 41 -6.11 5.47 12.47
C TYR A 41 -5.88 6.96 12.27
N LEU A 42 -6.72 7.56 11.42
CA LEU A 42 -6.82 8.99 11.29
C LEU A 42 -8.10 9.44 11.98
N LYS A 43 -7.99 10.39 12.90
CA LYS A 43 -9.13 10.92 13.65
C LYS A 43 -9.14 12.44 13.66
N ASN A 44 -10.27 13.04 13.33
CA ASN A 44 -10.46 14.47 13.50
C ASN A 44 -10.74 14.79 14.98
N ASN A 45 -9.71 15.21 15.71
CA ASN A 45 -9.84 15.70 17.09
C ASN A 45 -10.14 17.20 17.18
N GLY A 46 -10.29 17.88 16.04
CA GLY A 46 -10.69 19.28 15.95
C GLY A 46 -12.19 19.50 16.23
N GLN A 47 -12.63 20.74 16.04
CA GLN A 47 -14.03 21.15 16.22
C GLN A 47 -14.72 21.51 14.89
N ALA A 48 -13.97 21.60 13.80
CA ALA A 48 -14.50 21.92 12.47
C ALA A 48 -14.49 20.68 11.57
N VAL A 49 -15.44 20.66 10.64
CA VAL A 49 -15.39 19.77 9.47
C VAL A 49 -14.27 20.29 8.56
N VAL A 50 -13.42 19.39 8.08
CA VAL A 50 -12.30 19.74 7.19
C VAL A 50 -12.24 18.78 6.02
N ASP A 51 -11.74 19.26 4.89
CA ASP A 51 -11.28 18.40 3.81
C ASP A 51 -9.80 18.09 4.05
N LEU A 52 -9.40 16.85 3.76
CA LEU A 52 -8.04 16.39 3.97
C LEU A 52 -7.52 15.70 2.72
N ASP A 53 -6.39 16.17 2.23
CA ASP A 53 -5.63 15.51 1.18
C ASP A 53 -4.51 14.68 1.79
N PHE A 54 -4.33 13.47 1.27
CA PHE A 54 -3.16 12.67 1.60
C PHE A 54 -2.50 12.06 0.36
N THR A 55 -1.18 12.10 0.39
CA THR A 55 -0.32 11.63 -0.69
C THR A 55 0.59 10.54 -0.15
N TYR A 56 0.70 9.45 -0.91
CA TYR A 56 1.64 8.37 -0.63
C TYR A 56 2.70 8.29 -1.74
N THR A 57 3.97 8.35 -1.36
CA THR A 57 5.10 8.42 -2.29
C THR A 57 6.23 7.47 -1.95
N ILE A 58 6.99 7.09 -2.96
CA ILE A 58 8.31 6.45 -2.84
C ILE A 58 9.36 7.55 -2.68
N LYS A 59 10.13 7.50 -1.60
CA LYS A 59 11.23 8.45 -1.32
C LYS A 59 12.58 7.94 -1.75
N GLN A 60 12.77 6.63 -1.67
CA GLN A 60 14.01 5.99 -2.04
C GLN A 60 13.73 4.57 -2.47
N VAL A 61 14.42 4.14 -3.51
CA VAL A 61 14.44 2.75 -3.94
C VAL A 61 15.87 2.34 -4.30
N GLY A 62 16.18 1.06 -4.12
CA GLY A 62 17.45 0.47 -4.48
C GLY A 62 17.21 -0.82 -5.24
N ARG A 63 18.04 -1.11 -6.24
CA ARG A 63 17.97 -2.33 -7.07
C ARG A 63 16.65 -2.50 -7.85
N GLY A 64 15.99 -1.41 -8.19
CA GLY A 64 14.77 -1.45 -9.00
C GLY A 64 13.60 -2.16 -8.32
N THR A 65 13.59 -2.28 -6.99
CA THR A 65 12.54 -3.05 -6.29
C THR A 65 11.13 -2.56 -6.61
N GLU A 66 10.98 -1.28 -6.97
CA GLU A 66 9.67 -0.71 -7.29
C GLU A 66 9.01 -1.27 -8.55
N GLU A 67 9.76 -1.94 -9.44
CA GLU A 67 9.18 -2.52 -10.67
C GLU A 67 8.18 -3.64 -10.31
N ALA A 68 8.53 -4.52 -9.36
CA ALA A 68 7.70 -5.66 -8.98
C ALA A 68 6.92 -5.47 -7.65
N ILE A 69 6.97 -4.30 -7.03
CA ILE A 69 6.20 -4.03 -5.80
C ILE A 69 4.74 -3.72 -6.14
N ARG A 70 3.86 -4.16 -5.25
CA ARG A 70 2.45 -3.76 -5.20
C ARG A 70 2.13 -3.06 -3.89
N PHE A 71 1.27 -2.05 -3.96
CA PHE A 71 0.77 -1.32 -2.80
C PHE A 71 -0.75 -1.47 -2.70
N LEU A 72 -1.24 -2.02 -1.61
CA LEU A 72 -2.67 -2.13 -1.32
C LEU A 72 -3.06 -1.06 -0.33
N LEU A 73 -4.13 -0.33 -0.66
CA LEU A 73 -4.80 0.57 0.25
C LEU A 73 -6.11 -0.07 0.70
N ILE A 74 -6.24 -0.27 2.01
CA ILE A 74 -7.48 -0.70 2.65
C ILE A 74 -7.99 0.44 3.51
N GLU A 75 -9.26 0.78 3.35
CA GLU A 75 -9.96 1.74 4.20
C GLU A 75 -11.14 1.04 4.85
N ASN A 76 -11.25 1.16 6.18
CA ASN A 76 -12.33 0.57 6.97
C ASN A 76 -12.60 -0.90 6.59
N ASP A 77 -11.53 -1.70 6.63
CA ASP A 77 -11.54 -3.15 6.37
C ASP A 77 -11.94 -3.58 4.95
N THR A 78 -12.09 -2.61 4.03
CA THR A 78 -12.41 -2.85 2.61
C THR A 78 -11.22 -2.47 1.74
N ILE A 79 -10.75 -3.40 0.90
CA ILE A 79 -9.70 -3.10 -0.08
C ILE A 79 -10.24 -2.05 -1.05
N GLN A 80 -9.58 -0.91 -1.10
CA GLN A 80 -9.96 0.18 -1.98
C GLN A 80 -9.28 0.05 -3.32
N ARG A 81 -7.95 -0.12 -3.31
CA ARG A 81 -7.11 -0.01 -4.50
C ARG A 81 -5.85 -0.86 -4.38
N ILE A 82 -5.36 -1.32 -5.52
CA ILE A 82 -4.06 -1.94 -5.72
C ILE A 82 -3.28 -1.05 -6.67
N TYR A 83 -2.05 -0.69 -6.33
CA TYR A 83 -1.19 0.15 -7.15
C TYR A 83 0.07 -0.59 -7.58
N TYR A 84 0.49 -0.37 -8.82
CA TYR A 84 1.69 -0.97 -9.41
C TYR A 84 2.40 0.00 -10.33
N LYS A 85 3.69 -0.24 -10.59
CA LYS A 85 4.45 0.50 -11.60
C LYS A 85 4.30 -0.20 -12.96
N PRO A 86 3.91 0.49 -14.04
CA PRO A 86 3.82 -0.12 -15.36
C PRO A 86 5.17 -0.60 -15.89
N ASP A 87 5.14 -1.75 -16.57
CA ASP A 87 6.27 -2.36 -17.26
C ASP A 87 5.94 -2.60 -18.76
N ASP A 88 6.93 -3.07 -19.53
CA ASP A 88 6.78 -3.44 -20.94
C ASP A 88 6.37 -4.92 -21.14
N HIS A 89 6.08 -5.63 -20.05
CA HIS A 89 5.72 -7.04 -20.04
C HIS A 89 4.20 -7.24 -20.17
N SER A 90 3.80 -8.49 -20.36
CA SER A 90 2.39 -8.83 -20.40
C SER A 90 1.81 -8.75 -18.99
N ASN A 91 0.83 -7.87 -18.81
CA ASN A 91 0.03 -7.75 -17.58
C ASN A 91 -0.94 -8.92 -17.32
N ALA A 92 -0.71 -10.10 -17.91
CA ALA A 92 -1.58 -11.26 -17.77
C ALA A 92 -1.69 -11.77 -16.32
N TYR A 93 -0.67 -11.50 -15.48
CA TYR A 93 -0.69 -11.83 -14.06
C TYR A 93 -1.61 -10.90 -13.25
N LEU A 94 -2.01 -9.74 -13.78
CA LEU A 94 -2.97 -8.84 -13.12
C LEU A 94 -4.40 -9.40 -13.09
N HIS A 95 -4.71 -10.47 -13.85
CA HIS A 95 -6.01 -11.14 -13.76
C HIS A 95 -6.24 -11.83 -12.40
N LEU A 96 -5.20 -11.94 -11.56
CA LEU A 96 -5.28 -12.54 -10.23
C LEU A 96 -5.98 -11.66 -9.18
N TYR A 97 -6.35 -10.42 -9.53
CA TYR A 97 -6.98 -9.48 -8.59
C TYR A 97 -8.51 -9.53 -8.56
N ASP A 98 -9.11 -10.54 -9.21
CA ASP A 98 -10.55 -10.86 -9.35
C ASP A 98 -11.47 -9.66 -9.66
N GLU A 99 -11.68 -8.78 -8.67
CA GLU A 99 -12.67 -7.71 -8.65
C GLU A 99 -12.08 -6.30 -8.54
N ILE A 100 -10.75 -6.18 -8.39
CA ILE A 100 -10.07 -4.89 -8.24
C ILE A 100 -9.06 -4.69 -9.36
N GLU A 101 -9.36 -3.77 -10.26
CA GLU A 101 -8.44 -3.37 -11.32
C GLU A 101 -7.23 -2.61 -10.72
N PRO A 102 -5.99 -3.11 -10.90
CA PRO A 102 -4.80 -2.42 -10.42
C PRO A 102 -4.61 -1.08 -11.13
N ILE A 103 -4.24 -0.06 -10.36
CA ILE A 103 -4.01 1.29 -10.87
C ILE A 103 -2.52 1.50 -11.11
N PRO A 104 -2.11 1.88 -12.33
CA PRO A 104 -0.74 2.24 -12.59
C PRO A 104 -0.40 3.58 -11.93
N PHE A 105 0.75 3.64 -11.26
CA PHE A 105 1.31 4.91 -10.79
C PHE A 105 2.52 5.32 -11.63
N SER A 106 2.83 6.62 -11.65
CA SER A 106 3.97 7.16 -12.41
C SER A 106 4.95 7.88 -11.48
N ASN A 107 6.23 7.84 -11.86
CA ASN A 107 7.33 8.41 -11.08
C ASN A 107 7.36 7.83 -9.65
N THR A 108 7.20 8.68 -8.65
CA THR A 108 7.30 8.33 -7.23
C THR A 108 5.98 8.47 -6.47
N THR A 109 4.95 9.07 -7.06
CA THR A 109 3.66 9.24 -6.39
C THR A 109 2.80 8.02 -6.67
N ILE A 110 2.55 7.23 -5.63
CA ILE A 110 1.74 6.00 -5.71
C ILE A 110 0.26 6.38 -5.82
N PHE A 111 -0.21 7.26 -4.93
CA PHE A 111 -1.56 7.82 -5.02
C PHE A 111 -1.71 9.16 -4.29
N ASN A 112 -2.75 9.88 -4.68
CA ASN A 112 -3.33 11.01 -3.96
C ASN A 112 -4.80 10.68 -3.69
N GLN A 113 -5.27 10.97 -2.48
CA GLN A 113 -6.65 10.75 -2.07
C GLN A 113 -7.14 11.96 -1.26
N THR A 114 -8.43 12.23 -1.36
CA THR A 114 -9.10 13.29 -0.60
C THR A 114 -10.17 12.67 0.28
N ILE A 115 -10.20 13.08 1.54
CA ILE A 115 -11.28 12.83 2.48
C ILE A 115 -12.08 14.12 2.57
N SER A 116 -13.23 14.17 1.90
CA SER A 116 -14.12 15.32 1.98
C SER A 116 -15.03 15.22 3.20
N GLY A 117 -15.25 16.35 3.87
CA GLY A 117 -16.20 16.48 4.96
C GLY A 117 -15.82 15.71 6.22
N PHE A 118 -14.52 15.57 6.51
CA PHE A 118 -14.02 14.80 7.65
C PHE A 118 -14.48 15.43 8.98
N ALA A 119 -15.50 14.85 9.60
CA ALA A 119 -16.26 15.49 10.68
C ALA A 119 -15.56 15.36 12.04
N PRO A 120 -15.81 16.28 13.01
CA PRO A 120 -15.31 16.15 14.36
C PRO A 120 -15.65 14.79 14.97
N ARG A 121 -14.63 14.13 15.57
CA ARG A 121 -14.68 12.78 16.16
C ARG A 121 -14.83 11.63 15.16
N GLU A 122 -14.94 11.92 13.86
CA GLU A 122 -14.86 10.89 12.83
C GLU A 122 -13.47 10.26 12.84
N GLU A 123 -13.45 8.94 12.66
CA GLU A 123 -12.24 8.14 12.64
C GLU A 123 -12.29 7.23 11.41
N LYS A 124 -11.16 7.13 10.71
CA LYS A 124 -10.96 6.25 9.57
C LYS A 124 -9.77 5.35 9.84
N LYS A 125 -9.96 4.06 9.59
CA LYS A 125 -8.92 3.05 9.70
C LYS A 125 -8.30 2.82 8.33
N TYR A 126 -6.98 2.89 8.26
CA TYR A 126 -6.22 2.61 7.06
C TYR A 126 -5.26 1.45 7.30
N THR A 127 -5.17 0.53 6.34
CA THR A 127 -4.11 -0.46 6.29
C THR A 127 -3.40 -0.36 4.95
N ILE A 128 -2.07 -0.25 5.00
CA ILE A 128 -1.21 -0.29 3.81
C ILE A 128 -0.49 -1.63 3.80
N ILE A 129 -0.64 -2.37 2.70
CA ILE A 129 0.14 -3.60 2.47
C ILE A 129 1.12 -3.33 1.32
N ILE A 130 2.38 -3.66 1.53
CA ILE A 130 3.45 -3.59 0.54
C ILE A 130 4.00 -4.99 0.37
N TYR A 131 4.05 -5.47 -0.86
CA TYR A 131 4.63 -6.78 -1.15
C TYR A 131 5.31 -6.79 -2.50
N LEU A 132 6.22 -7.75 -2.66
CA LEU A 132 6.88 -8.06 -3.93
C LEU A 132 6.06 -9.14 -4.65
N GLU A 133 5.52 -8.83 -5.82
CA GLU A 133 4.69 -9.76 -6.60
C GLU A 133 5.58 -10.79 -7.31
N GLY A 134 5.61 -12.02 -6.79
CA GLY A 134 6.50 -13.07 -7.30
C GLY A 134 6.15 -13.57 -8.70
N ALA A 135 4.91 -13.35 -9.15
CA ALA A 135 4.49 -13.67 -10.51
C ALA A 135 4.87 -12.58 -11.54
N ASP A 136 5.33 -11.42 -11.09
CA ASP A 136 5.77 -10.32 -11.94
C ASP A 136 7.09 -10.72 -12.65
N PRO A 137 7.20 -10.64 -13.98
CA PRO A 137 8.45 -10.91 -14.71
C PRO A 137 9.65 -10.07 -14.25
N ASP A 138 9.41 -8.87 -13.71
CA ASP A 138 10.45 -8.01 -13.15
C ASP A 138 10.90 -8.45 -11.75
N CYS A 139 10.19 -9.38 -11.11
CA CYS A 139 10.61 -10.03 -9.87
C CYS A 139 11.72 -11.06 -10.16
N ASN A 140 12.96 -10.58 -10.27
CA ASN A 140 14.14 -11.40 -10.56
C ASN A 140 15.31 -11.10 -9.60
N ASP A 141 16.38 -11.91 -9.71
CA ASP A 141 17.54 -11.87 -8.82
C ASP A 141 18.23 -10.49 -8.72
N ALA A 142 18.02 -9.59 -9.69
CA ALA A 142 18.58 -8.24 -9.61
C ALA A 142 18.06 -7.46 -8.39
N MET A 143 16.83 -7.76 -7.94
CA MET A 143 16.17 -7.12 -6.82
C MET A 143 16.63 -7.65 -5.44
N LEU A 144 17.38 -8.76 -5.39
CA LEU A 144 17.83 -9.35 -4.12
C LEU A 144 18.65 -8.35 -3.29
N GLY A 145 18.26 -8.18 -2.02
CA GLY A 145 18.85 -7.17 -1.14
C GLY A 145 18.45 -5.73 -1.51
N GLY A 146 17.34 -5.56 -2.23
CA GLY A 146 16.73 -4.29 -2.55
C GLY A 146 16.22 -3.54 -1.32
N SER A 147 15.84 -2.29 -1.52
CA SER A 147 15.36 -1.44 -0.43
C SER A 147 14.28 -0.51 -0.93
N LEU A 148 13.24 -0.31 -0.13
CA LEU A 148 12.17 0.63 -0.40
C LEU A 148 11.98 1.55 0.82
N ARG A 149 11.81 2.84 0.57
CA ARG A 149 11.34 3.80 1.57
C ARG A 149 10.17 4.56 0.99
N THR A 150 9.04 4.54 1.68
CA THR A 150 7.85 5.30 1.34
C THR A 150 7.54 6.36 2.39
N GLU A 151 6.70 7.32 2.03
CA GLU A 151 6.24 8.40 2.89
C GLU A 151 4.78 8.71 2.59
N MET A 152 3.99 8.84 3.66
CA MET A 152 2.61 9.31 3.58
C MET A 152 2.52 10.68 4.25
N VAL A 153 1.94 11.65 3.55
CA VAL A 153 1.77 13.02 4.04
C VAL A 153 0.29 13.37 4.01
N PHE A 154 -0.23 13.85 5.14
CA PHE A 154 -1.59 14.35 5.29
C PHE A 154 -1.56 15.88 5.38
N LYS A 155 -2.49 16.55 4.71
CA LYS A 155 -2.66 18.00 4.73
C LYS A 155 -4.13 18.34 4.78
N ILE A 156 -4.50 19.28 5.63
CA ILE A 156 -5.83 19.89 5.54
C ILE A 156 -5.87 20.69 4.23
N SER A 157 -6.90 20.47 3.42
CA SER A 157 -7.11 21.22 2.19
C SER A 157 -7.52 22.65 2.59
N GLU A 158 -6.79 23.64 2.08
CA GLU A 158 -7.19 25.04 2.20
C GLU A 158 -8.17 25.35 1.06
N GLU A 159 -9.31 25.98 1.35
CA GLU A 159 -10.22 26.54 0.33
C GLU A 159 -9.55 27.61 -0.52
#